data_AF-A0A2J6Q4W7-F1
#
_entry.id   AF-A0A2J6Q4W7-F1
#
_cell.length_a   1.000
_cell.length_b   1.000
_cell.length_c   1.000
_cell.angle_alpha   90.00
_cell.angle_beta   90.00
_cell.angle_gamma   90.00
#
_symmetry.space_group_name_H-M   'P 1'
#
loop_
_entity.id
_entity.type
_entity.pdbx_description
1 polymer ?
#
loop_
_entity_poly.entity_id
_entity_poly.type
_entity_poly.pdbx_seq_one_letter_code
_entity_poly.pdbx_strand_id
1 'polypeptide(L)'
;MAFISCIKEQDIPTDLLPPASEFDKIEALDTLKAFGFVKGHISGALYDMYRLVHTAIQNWLKHREEWEYWNEKSLRQIAKIFPWSWHNNRTV
;
A
#
# COMPACT_ATOMS: atom_id res chain seq x y z
N MET A 1 -6.99 3.77 0.22
CA MET A 1 -6.05 4.61 -0.56
C MET A 1 -4.96 5.25 0.30
N ALA A 2 -5.29 5.95 1.39
CA ALA A 2 -4.32 6.69 2.21
C ALA A 2 -3.08 5.90 2.67
N PHE A 3 -3.25 4.64 3.09
CA PHE A 3 -2.13 3.77 3.44
C PHE A 3 -1.15 3.56 2.26
N ILE A 4 -1.70 3.17 1.11
CA ILE A 4 -0.94 2.80 -0.11
C ILE A 4 -0.25 4.05 -0.69
N SER A 5 -0.79 5.24 -0.47
CA SER A 5 -0.13 6.49 -0.89
C SER A 5 1.05 6.91 -0.02
N CYS A 6 1.32 6.22 1.09
CA CYS A 6 2.46 6.50 1.97
C CYS A 6 3.65 5.55 1.73
N ILE A 7 3.54 4.65 0.76
CA ILE A 7 4.61 3.70 0.38
C ILE A 7 4.99 3.90 -1.09
N LYS A 8 6.08 3.27 -1.54
CA LYS A 8 6.47 3.31 -2.96
C LYS A 8 5.29 2.83 -3.81
N GLU A 9 4.98 3.58 -4.86
CA GLU A 9 3.78 3.38 -5.68
C GLU A 9 3.82 2.14 -6.58
N GLN A 10 4.93 1.41 -6.61
CA GLN A 10 5.17 0.24 -7.46
C GLN A 10 5.48 -1.01 -6.63
N ASP A 11 5.15 -2.17 -7.20
CA ASP A 11 5.49 -3.49 -6.68
C ASP A 11 4.98 -3.72 -5.26
N ILE A 12 3.76 -3.26 -4.96
CA ILE A 12 3.15 -3.31 -3.63
C ILE A 12 2.56 -4.70 -3.39
N PRO A 13 3.07 -5.49 -2.42
CA PRO A 13 2.51 -6.79 -2.11
C PRO A 13 1.16 -6.70 -1.40
N THR A 14 0.23 -7.61 -1.69
CA THR A 14 -1.06 -7.73 -0.97
C THR A 14 -0.87 -7.91 0.54
N ASP A 15 0.19 -8.61 0.93
CA ASP A 15 0.53 -8.85 2.33
C ASP A 15 0.91 -7.56 3.05
N LEU A 16 1.45 -6.57 2.33
CA LEU A 16 1.80 -5.25 2.86
C LEU A 16 0.59 -4.43 3.28
N LEU A 17 -0.59 -4.75 2.74
CA LEU A 17 -1.82 -4.02 3.04
C LEU A 17 -2.18 -4.11 4.53
N PRO A 18 -2.92 -3.12 5.05
CA PRO A 18 -3.39 -3.15 6.42
C PRO A 18 -4.10 -4.46 6.77
N PRO A 19 -4.07 -4.87 8.05
CA PRO A 19 -4.78 -6.07 8.49
C PRO A 19 -6.28 -5.97 8.18
N ALA A 20 -6.78 -6.92 7.41
CA ALA A 20 -8.18 -7.10 7.02
C ALA A 20 -8.34 -8.58 6.60
N SER A 21 -9.57 -9.06 6.43
CA SER A 21 -9.77 -10.40 5.86
C SER A 21 -9.25 -10.45 4.43
N GLU A 22 -8.88 -11.64 3.95
CA GLU A 22 -8.42 -11.81 2.56
C GLU A 22 -9.49 -11.35 1.56
N PHE A 23 -10.76 -11.66 1.85
CA PHE A 23 -11.90 -11.21 1.07
C PHE A 23 -11.98 -9.68 0.99
N ASP A 24 -11.90 -8.98 2.13
CA ASP A 24 -11.97 -7.51 2.16
C ASP A 24 -10.82 -6.86 1.40
N LYS A 25 -9.61 -7.46 1.47
CA LYS A 25 -8.44 -6.97 0.72
C LYS A 25 -8.67 -7.10 -0.78
N ILE A 26 -9.16 -8.25 -1.23
CA ILE A 26 -9.45 -8.51 -2.65
C ILE A 26 -10.55 -7.56 -3.15
N GLU A 27 -11.66 -7.45 -2.43
CA GLU A 27 -12.77 -6.58 -2.79
C GLU A 27 -12.33 -5.10 -2.89
N ALA A 28 -11.55 -4.63 -1.92
CA ALA A 28 -11.00 -3.28 -1.94
C ALA A 28 -10.07 -3.06 -3.14
N LEU A 29 -9.18 -4.02 -3.44
CA LEU A 29 -8.27 -3.93 -4.58
C LEU A 29 -9.01 -3.94 -5.91
N ASP A 30 -10.01 -4.80 -6.07
CA ASP A 30 -10.81 -4.90 -7.29
C ASP A 30 -11.65 -3.63 -7.52
N THR A 31 -12.19 -3.06 -6.45
CA THR A 31 -12.82 -1.73 -6.49
C THR A 31 -11.83 -0.68 -6.99
N LEU A 32 -10.62 -0.62 -6.40
CA LEU A 32 -9.59 0.34 -6.80
C LEU A 32 -9.13 0.14 -8.26
N LYS A 33 -9.08 -1.11 -8.75
CA LYS A 33 -8.78 -1.41 -10.16
C LYS A 33 -9.89 -0.93 -11.08
N ALA A 34 -11.16 -1.16 -10.71
CA ALA A 34 -12.31 -0.76 -11.52
C ALA A 34 -12.36 0.77 -11.73
N PHE A 35 -11.91 1.54 -10.75
CA PHE A 35 -11.75 3.00 -10.87
C PHE A 35 -10.43 3.44 -11.53
N GLY A 36 -9.57 2.51 -11.94
CA GLY A 36 -8.26 2.82 -12.54
C GLY A 36 -7.28 3.47 -11.57
N PHE A 37 -7.44 3.26 -10.26
CA PHE A 37 -6.56 3.83 -9.24
C PHE A 37 -5.30 3.01 -8.99
N VAL A 38 -5.42 1.70 -9.18
CA VAL A 38 -4.32 0.75 -9.09
C VAL A 38 -4.34 -0.20 -10.29
N LYS A 39 -3.19 -0.79 -10.59
CA LYS A 39 -3.01 -1.80 -11.62
C LYS A 39 -2.44 -3.06 -10.97
N GLY A 40 -3.06 -4.22 -11.23
CA GLY A 40 -2.52 -5.51 -10.83
C GLY A 40 -1.47 -6.04 -11.80
N HIS A 41 -0.47 -6.73 -11.25
CA HIS A 41 0.46 -7.54 -12.02
C HIS A 41 -0.17 -8.90 -12.37
N ILE A 42 0.39 -9.59 -13.36
CA ILE A 42 -0.15 -10.85 -13.92
C ILE A 42 -0.31 -11.94 -12.85
N SER A 43 0.55 -11.97 -11.83
CA SER A 43 0.49 -12.93 -10.72
C SER A 43 -0.56 -12.60 -9.66
N GLY A 44 -1.20 -11.42 -9.69
CA GLY A 44 -2.20 -10.98 -8.71
C GLY A 44 -1.68 -10.71 -7.29
N ALA A 45 -0.38 -10.91 -7.05
CA ALA A 45 0.26 -10.71 -5.74
C ALA A 45 0.87 -9.31 -5.56
N LEU A 46 1.05 -8.57 -6.66
CA LEU A 46 1.66 -7.24 -6.68
C LEU A 46 0.75 -6.24 -7.40
N TYR A 47 0.78 -5.01 -6.90
CA TYR A 47 0.00 -3.89 -7.43
C TYR A 47 0.82 -2.62 -7.53
N ASP A 48 0.49 -1.81 -8.52
CA ASP A 48 1.02 -0.45 -8.64
C ASP A 48 -0.12 0.55 -8.45
N MET A 49 0.13 1.63 -7.72
CA MET A 49 -0.72 2.81 -7.72
C MET A 49 -0.27 3.74 -8.86
N TYR A 50 -1.22 4.25 -9.63
CA TYR A 50 -0.88 5.23 -10.67
C TYR A 50 -0.26 6.49 -10.04
N ARG A 51 0.86 6.97 -10.58
CA ARG A 51 1.63 8.10 -10.02
C ARG A 51 0.80 9.37 -9.76
N LEU A 52 -0.17 9.65 -10.63
CA LEU A 52 -1.10 10.77 -10.44
C LEU A 52 -2.00 10.56 -9.21
N VAL A 53 -2.57 9.36 -9.06
CA VAL A 53 -3.41 8.98 -7.90
C VAL A 53 -2.59 9.04 -6.62
N HIS A 54 -1.37 8.48 -6.66
CA HIS A 54 -0.42 8.54 -5.57
C HIS A 54 -0.23 9.99 -5.09
N THR A 55 0.20 10.88 -5.99
CA THR A 55 0.44 12.29 -5.68
C THR A 55 -0.82 13.02 -5.21
N ALA A 56 -1.97 12.76 -5.85
CA ALA A 56 -3.23 13.40 -5.51
C ALA A 56 -3.68 13.04 -4.08
N ILE A 57 -3.60 11.76 -3.69
CA ILE A 57 -3.95 11.32 -2.34
C ILE A 57 -2.96 11.88 -1.31
N GLN A 58 -1.66 11.92 -1.60
CA GLN A 58 -0.69 12.54 -0.69
C GLN A 58 -0.99 14.03 -0.45
N ASN A 59 -1.30 14.77 -1.52
CA ASN A 59 -1.67 16.19 -1.42
C ASN A 59 -2.98 16.37 -0.64
N TRP A 60 -3.97 15.49 -0.88
CA TRP A 60 -5.22 15.48 -0.14
C TRP A 60 -4.99 15.27 1.36
N LEU A 61 -4.16 14.30 1.75
CA LEU A 61 -3.83 14.04 3.16
C LEU A 61 -3.10 15.21 3.83
N LYS A 62 -2.17 15.85 3.11
CA LYS A 62 -1.48 17.06 3.61
C LYS A 62 -2.43 18.22 3.83
N HIS A 63 -3.37 18.42 2.90
CA HIS A 63 -4.39 19.46 3.03
C HIS A 63 -5.33 19.24 4.23
N ARG A 64 -5.54 17.98 4.62
CA ARG A 64 -6.34 17.61 5.80
C ARG A 64 -5.53 17.45 7.08
N GLU A 65 -4.22 17.74 7.06
CA GLU A 65 -3.31 17.55 8.19
C GLU A 65 -3.25 16.09 8.69
N GLU A 66 -3.61 15.12 7.83
CA GLU A 66 -3.64 13.68 8.14
C GLU A 66 -2.40 12.93 7.63
N TRP A 67 -1.50 13.65 6.93
CA TRP A 67 -0.31 13.07 6.32
C TRP A 67 0.55 12.32 7.34
N GLU A 68 0.88 12.96 8.47
CA GLU A 68 1.76 12.39 9.48
C GLU A 68 1.17 11.11 10.10
N TYR A 69 -0.14 11.14 10.42
CA TYR A 69 -0.86 9.99 10.96
C TYR A 69 -0.81 8.77 10.02
N TRP A 70 -1.12 8.97 8.73
CA TRP A 70 -1.10 7.86 7.78
C TRP A 70 0.31 7.38 7.47
N ASN A 71 1.28 8.30 7.40
CA ASN A 71 2.67 7.96 7.18
C ASN A 71 3.23 7.11 8.35
N GLU A 72 2.95 7.49 9.59
CA GLU A 72 3.35 6.71 10.76
C GLU A 72 2.67 5.33 10.79
N LYS A 73 1.36 5.29 10.50
CA LYS A 73 0.60 4.03 10.45
C LYS A 73 1.13 3.08 9.38
N SER A 74 1.48 3.61 8.20
CA SER A 74 2.11 2.83 7.14
C SER A 74 3.48 2.31 7.55
N LEU A 75 4.32 3.15 8.14
CA LEU A 75 5.64 2.75 8.63
C LEU A 75 5.56 1.62 9.66
N ARG A 76 4.64 1.71 10.63
CA ARG A 76 4.44 0.67 11.66
C ARG A 76 4.01 -0.67 11.04
N GLN A 77 3.15 -0.65 10.01
CA GLN A 77 2.74 -1.87 9.31
C GLN A 77 3.89 -2.49 8.53
N ILE A 78 4.67 -1.69 7.80
CA ILE A 78 5.86 -2.17 7.09
C ILE A 78 6.85 -2.82 8.06
N ALA A 79 7.12 -2.15 9.19
CA ALA A 79 8.03 -2.68 10.22
C ALA A 79 7.53 -3.98 10.86
N LYS A 80 6.21 -4.19 10.93
CA LYS A 80 5.62 -5.44 11.42
C LYS A 80 5.80 -6.60 10.44
N ILE A 81 5.68 -6.33 9.14
CA ILE A 81 5.78 -7.36 8.08
C ILE A 81 7.23 -7.67 7.74
N PHE A 82 8.08 -6.65 7.78
CA PHE A 82 9.52 -6.75 7.58
C PHE A 82 10.24 -6.41 8.89
N PRO A 83 10.15 -7.27 9.93
CA PRO A 83 10.92 -7.07 11.14
C PRO A 83 12.39 -7.08 10.76
N TRP A 84 13.16 -6.12 11.29
CA TRP A 84 14.60 -6.08 11.13
C TRP A 84 15.19 -7.42 11.58
N SER A 85 15.54 -8.27 10.62
CA SER A 85 16.19 -9.55 10.90
C SER A 85 17.70 -9.35 10.84
N TRP A 86 18.38 -9.89 11.85
CA TRP A 86 19.77 -10.33 11.67
C TRP A 86 19.73 -11.42 10.58
N HIS A 87 19.97 -11.00 9.34
CA HIS A 87 20.36 -11.80 8.16
C HIS A 87 19.48 -12.92 7.59
N ASN A 88 18.27 -13.25 8.07
CA ASN A 88 17.57 -14.44 7.54
C ASN A 88 16.42 -14.22 6.53
N ASN A 89 15.94 -12.99 6.30
CA ASN A 89 14.76 -12.74 5.43
C ASN A 89 15.10 -12.06 4.08
N ARG A 90 16.34 -12.23 3.58
CA ARG A 90 16.76 -11.80 2.24
C ARG A 90 17.23 -12.99 1.42
N THR A 91 16.37 -13.99 1.24
CA THR A 91 16.59 -14.97 0.17
C THR A 91 16.04 -14.41 -1.13
N VAL A 92 16.95 -14.32 -2.10
CA VAL A 92 16.84 -13.82 -3.47
C VAL A 92 15.82 -14.61 -4.28
#